data_AF-A0A4T0V595-F1
#
_entry.id   AF-A0A4T0V595-F1
#
_cell.length_a   1.000
_cell.length_b   1.000
_cell.length_c   1.000
_cell.angle_alpha   90.00
_cell.angle_beta   90.00
_cell.angle_gamma   90.00
#
_symmetry.space_group_name_H-M   'P 1'
#
loop_
_entity.id
_entity.type
_entity.pdbx_description
1 polymer ?
#
loop_
_entity_poly.entity_id
_entity_poly.type
_entity_poly.pdbx_seq_one_letter_code
_entity_poly.pdbx_strand_id
1 'polypeptide(L)'
;MDPRAAHDRPDPAELLEAVREYLDHPAEGGRDRLHRRVASNVVGLVERQLAVADADAAAHRDRLAALGVDDNAQLAALAAEVDETDPRHGVLSAALAQWARAKVAVSNPRYLEEGR
;
A
#
# COMPACT_ATOMS: atom_id res chain seq x y z
N MET A 1 -8.79 -21.41 2.09
CA MET A 1 -9.18 -21.30 3.52
C MET A 1 -9.01 -19.84 3.86
N ASP A 2 -10.08 -19.12 4.18
CA ASP A 2 -9.96 -17.71 4.56
C ASP A 2 -9.25 -17.66 5.92
N PRO A 3 -8.04 -17.08 6.03
CA PRO A 3 -7.35 -16.97 7.32
C PRO A 3 -8.17 -16.18 8.36
N ARG A 4 -9.16 -15.39 7.93
CA ARG A 4 -10.10 -14.68 8.82
C ARG A 4 -11.14 -15.60 9.45
N ALA A 5 -11.31 -16.84 8.95
CA ALA A 5 -12.22 -17.82 9.52
C ALA A 5 -11.56 -18.68 10.62
N ALA A 6 -10.23 -18.59 10.80
CA ALA A 6 -9.50 -19.28 11.86
C ALA A 6 -9.61 -18.57 13.21
N HIS A 7 -9.93 -17.28 13.18
CA HIS A 7 -10.19 -16.45 14.35
C HIS A 7 -11.66 -16.03 14.24
N ASP A 8 -12.51 -16.48 15.15
CA ASP A 8 -13.89 -15.99 15.25
C ASP A 8 -13.92 -14.45 15.32
N ARG A 9 -15.11 -13.85 15.16
CA ARG A 9 -15.29 -12.40 15.34
C ARG A 9 -14.68 -11.91 16.67
N PRO A 10 -14.11 -10.69 16.69
CA PRO A 10 -14.07 -9.70 15.61
C PRO A 10 -12.96 -9.94 14.58
N ASP A 11 -13.24 -9.56 13.32
CA ASP A 11 -12.25 -9.56 12.25
C ASP A 11 -11.27 -8.37 12.36
N PRO A 12 -10.15 -8.37 11.60
CA PRO A 12 -9.17 -7.27 11.66
C PRO A 12 -9.75 -5.88 11.35
N ALA A 13 -10.78 -5.78 10.50
CA ALA A 13 -11.40 -4.50 10.19
C ALA A 13 -12.24 -3.99 11.37
N GLU A 14 -12.99 -4.87 12.03
CA GLU A 14 -13.73 -4.52 13.26
C GLU A 14 -12.80 -4.11 14.40
N LEU A 15 -11.65 -4.78 14.54
CA LEU A 15 -10.64 -4.41 15.53
C LEU A 15 -10.05 -3.03 15.25
N LEU A 16 -9.77 -2.71 13.98
CA LEU A 16 -9.26 -1.40 13.59
C LEU A 16 -10.29 -0.29 13.80
N GLU A 17 -11.57 -0.57 13.54
CA GLU A 17 -12.65 0.38 13.81
C GLU A 17 -12.78 0.66 15.32
N ALA A 18 -12.72 -0.36 16.17
CA ALA A 18 -12.71 -0.17 17.63
C ALA A 18 -11.52 0.68 18.10
N VAL A 19 -10.35 0.53 17.47
CA VAL A 19 -9.18 1.38 17.75
C VAL A 19 -9.43 2.82 17.29
N ARG A 20 -10.04 3.03 16.11
CA ARG A 20 -10.42 4.37 15.63
C ARG A 20 -11.36 5.06 16.62
N GLU A 21 -12.41 4.38 17.07
CA GLU A 21 -13.35 4.92 18.06
C GLU A 21 -12.64 5.34 19.35
N TYR A 22 -11.69 4.53 19.84
CA TYR A 22 -10.88 4.90 21.01
C TYR A 22 -10.03 6.15 20.77
N LEU A 23 -9.40 6.26 19.60
CA LEU A 23 -8.54 7.39 19.24
C LEU A 23 -9.31 8.71 19.12
N ASP A 24 -10.59 8.64 18.76
CA ASP A 24 -11.49 9.81 18.64
C ASP A 24 -11.91 10.41 19.99
N HIS A 25 -11.61 9.75 21.12
CA HIS A 25 -11.84 10.31 22.45
C HIS A 25 -10.98 11.56 22.71
N PRO A 26 -11.43 12.49 23.58
CA PRO A 26 -10.67 13.69 23.92
C PRO A 26 -9.28 13.38 24.45
N ALA A 27 -8.30 14.14 23.98
CA ALA A 27 -6.91 13.99 24.36
C ALA A 27 -6.54 14.81 25.62
N GLU A 28 -5.68 14.26 26.47
CA GLU A 28 -5.30 14.85 27.77
C GLU A 28 -4.26 15.99 27.65
N GLY A 29 -3.65 16.18 26.48
CA GLY A 29 -2.63 17.20 26.28
C GLY A 29 -2.10 17.29 24.85
N GLY A 30 -1.15 18.20 24.62
CA GLY A 30 -0.59 18.45 23.28
C GLY A 30 0.17 17.24 22.70
N ARG A 31 0.95 16.55 23.54
CA ARG A 31 1.67 15.34 23.13
C ARG A 31 0.71 14.18 22.83
N ASP A 32 -0.32 14.00 23.66
CA ASP A 32 -1.36 12.98 23.44
C ASP A 32 -2.13 13.24 22.13
N ARG A 33 -2.54 14.49 21.87
CA ARG A 33 -3.15 14.88 20.58
C ARG A 33 -2.29 14.51 19.38
N LEU A 34 -0.99 14.74 19.46
CA LEU A 34 -0.06 14.38 18.39
C LEU A 34 -0.03 12.87 18.17
N HIS A 35 0.14 12.08 19.24
CA HIS A 35 0.21 10.63 19.12
C HIS A 35 -1.09 10.01 18.61
N ARG A 36 -2.26 10.49 19.08
CA ARG A 36 -3.57 10.05 18.56
C ARG A 36 -3.71 10.34 17.07
N ARG A 37 -3.31 11.53 16.61
CA ARG A 37 -3.31 11.85 15.17
C ARG A 37 -2.42 10.91 14.36
N VAL A 38 -1.22 10.61 14.85
CA VAL A 38 -0.30 9.65 14.20
C VAL A 38 -0.96 8.26 14.16
N ALA A 39 -1.53 7.81 15.28
CA ALA A 39 -2.21 6.52 15.36
C ALA A 39 -3.40 6.43 14.40
N SER A 40 -4.27 7.44 14.31
CA SER A 40 -5.40 7.44 13.36
C SER A 40 -4.93 7.39 11.91
N ASN A 41 -3.83 8.06 11.57
CA ASN A 41 -3.25 7.98 10.24
C ASN A 41 -2.74 6.56 9.93
N VAL A 42 -2.09 5.91 10.90
CA VAL A 42 -1.60 4.53 10.76
C VAL A 42 -2.77 3.56 10.63
N VAL A 43 -3.82 3.68 11.45
CA VAL A 43 -5.04 2.86 11.34
C VAL A 43 -5.66 3.01 9.95
N GLY A 44 -5.86 4.25 9.48
CA GLY A 44 -6.39 4.49 8.14
C GLY A 44 -5.50 3.95 7.02
N LEU A 45 -4.17 3.92 7.19
CA LEU A 45 -3.25 3.28 6.25
C LEU A 45 -3.45 1.76 6.21
N VAL A 46 -3.49 1.11 7.38
CA VAL A 46 -3.65 -0.34 7.49
C VAL A 46 -4.99 -0.79 6.90
N GLU A 47 -6.08 -0.05 7.17
CA GLU A 47 -7.38 -0.34 6.56
C GLU A 47 -7.34 -0.29 5.03
N ARG A 48 -6.70 0.74 4.45
CA ARG A 48 -6.55 0.81 2.99
C ARG A 48 -5.73 -0.34 2.46
N GLN A 49 -4.65 -0.74 3.14
CA GLN A 49 -3.86 -1.91 2.77
C GLN A 49 -4.70 -3.18 2.78
N LEU A 50 -5.47 -3.42 3.84
CA LEU A 50 -6.35 -4.59 3.94
C LEU A 50 -7.42 -4.60 2.85
N ALA A 51 -8.00 -3.44 2.53
CA ALA A 51 -9.05 -3.31 1.53
C ALA A 51 -8.58 -3.67 0.10
N VAL A 52 -7.30 -3.47 -0.22
CA VAL A 52 -6.76 -3.74 -1.56
C VAL A 52 -5.78 -4.91 -1.63
N ALA A 53 -5.46 -5.55 -0.50
CA ALA A 53 -4.36 -6.52 -0.40
C ALA A 53 -4.37 -7.60 -1.49
N ASP A 54 -5.51 -8.27 -1.69
CA ASP A 54 -5.64 -9.35 -2.67
C ASP A 54 -5.53 -8.83 -4.11
N ALA A 55 -6.15 -7.68 -4.39
CA ALA A 55 -6.11 -7.04 -5.70
C ALA A 55 -4.71 -6.53 -6.04
N ASP A 56 -4.01 -5.92 -5.08
CA ASP A 56 -2.63 -5.46 -5.24
C ASP A 56 -1.67 -6.62 -5.44
N ALA A 57 -1.85 -7.73 -4.71
CA ALA A 57 -1.03 -8.93 -4.88
C ALA A 57 -1.21 -9.55 -6.27
N ALA A 58 -2.45 -9.64 -6.76
CA ALA A 58 -2.73 -10.11 -8.12
C ALA A 58 -2.12 -9.18 -9.17
N ALA A 59 -2.40 -7.88 -9.07
CA ALA A 59 -1.88 -6.89 -10.00
C ALA A 59 -0.34 -6.76 -9.94
N HIS A 60 0.30 -7.07 -8.81
CA HIS A 60 1.76 -7.12 -8.72
C HIS A 60 2.33 -8.29 -9.53
N ARG A 61 1.74 -9.48 -9.40
CA ARG A 61 2.14 -10.66 -10.20
C ARG A 61 1.95 -10.42 -11.69
N ASP A 62 0.81 -9.86 -12.09
CA ASP A 62 0.52 -9.60 -13.51
C ASP A 62 1.53 -8.62 -14.13
N ARG A 63 1.94 -7.60 -13.38
CA ARG A 63 2.95 -6.62 -13.83
C ARG A 63 4.35 -7.22 -13.91
N LEU A 64 4.73 -8.08 -12.96
CA LEU A 64 6.00 -8.81 -13.03
C LEU A 64 6.04 -9.72 -14.26
N ALA A 65 4.97 -10.49 -14.48
CA ALA A 65 4.83 -11.37 -15.65
C ALA A 65 4.89 -10.58 -16.97
N ALA A 66 4.28 -9.39 -17.03
CA ALA A 66 4.34 -8.53 -18.21
C ALA A 66 5.77 -8.02 -18.54
N LEU A 67 6.66 -7.98 -17.55
CA LEU A 67 8.08 -7.66 -17.71
C LEU A 67 8.96 -8.90 -17.91
N GLY A 68 8.38 -10.11 -17.90
CA GLY A 68 9.10 -11.37 -18.05
C GLY A 68 9.95 -11.74 -16.83
N VAL A 69 9.60 -11.24 -15.64
CA VAL A 69 10.29 -11.53 -14.38
C VAL A 69 9.32 -12.15 -13.36
N ASP A 70 9.84 -12.98 -12.47
CA ASP A 70 9.01 -13.70 -11.49
C ASP A 70 8.90 -12.98 -10.13
N ASP A 71 9.90 -12.16 -9.81
CA ASP A 71 10.01 -11.53 -8.50
C ASP A 71 10.70 -10.16 -8.54
N ASN A 72 10.74 -9.50 -7.39
CA ASN A 72 11.36 -8.18 -7.23
C ASN A 72 12.89 -8.21 -7.36
N ALA A 73 13.55 -9.35 -7.12
CA ALA A 73 15.00 -9.47 -7.28
C ALA A 73 15.38 -9.51 -8.76
N GLN A 74 14.64 -10.29 -9.56
CA GLN A 74 14.76 -10.31 -11.02
C GLN A 74 14.40 -8.96 -11.64
N LEU A 75 13.34 -8.29 -11.14
CA LEU A 75 13.02 -6.92 -11.54
C LEU A 75 14.18 -5.96 -11.28
N ALA A 76 14.82 -6.04 -10.10
CA ALA A 76 15.95 -5.19 -9.75
C ALA A 76 17.16 -5.47 -10.64
N ALA A 77 17.42 -6.74 -10.98
CA ALA A 77 18.45 -7.10 -11.94
C ALA A 77 18.16 -6.53 -13.34
N LEU A 78 16.94 -6.69 -13.85
CA LEU A 78 16.51 -6.11 -15.11
C LEU A 78 16.69 -4.58 -15.12
N ALA A 79 16.29 -3.90 -14.04
CA ALA A 79 16.43 -2.45 -13.93
C ALA A 79 17.89 -1.98 -13.88
N ALA A 80 18.81 -2.82 -13.39
CA ALA A 80 20.25 -2.51 -13.40
C ALA A 80 20.87 -2.67 -14.79
N GLU A 81 20.25 -3.42 -15.70
CA GLU A 81 20.72 -3.66 -17.07
C GLU A 81 20.15 -2.69 -18.10
N VAL A 82 19.07 -1.97 -17.76
CA VAL A 82 18.31 -1.13 -18.69
C VAL A 82 18.66 0.34 -18.45
N ASP A 83 19.39 0.94 -19.40
CA ASP A 83 19.64 2.39 -19.44
C ASP A 83 18.61 3.13 -20.31
N GLU A 84 18.68 4.46 -20.38
CA GLU A 84 17.74 5.29 -21.14
C GLU A 84 17.71 5.03 -22.66
N THR A 85 18.71 4.34 -23.20
CA THR A 85 18.82 4.01 -24.63
C THR A 85 18.23 2.64 -24.97
N ASP A 86 18.02 1.79 -23.98
CA ASP A 86 17.46 0.45 -24.16
C ASP A 86 15.97 0.54 -24.58
N PRO A 87 15.53 -0.20 -25.63
CA PRO A 87 14.14 -0.23 -26.06
C PRO A 87 13.13 -0.61 -24.96
N ARG A 88 13.57 -1.35 -23.93
CA ARG A 88 12.76 -1.78 -22.78
C ARG A 88 12.54 -0.66 -21.77
N HIS A 89 13.37 0.40 -21.79
CA HIS A 89 13.33 1.48 -20.81
C HIS A 89 11.95 2.11 -20.65
N GLY A 90 11.27 2.39 -21.77
CA GLY A 90 9.92 2.98 -21.74
C GLY A 90 8.89 2.10 -21.04
N VAL A 91 8.92 0.79 -21.32
CA VAL A 91 8.01 -0.19 -20.70
C VAL A 91 8.31 -0.35 -19.21
N LEU A 92 9.59 -0.49 -18.86
CA LEU A 92 10.04 -0.62 -17.47
C LEU A 92 9.67 0.62 -16.64
N SER A 93 9.99 1.81 -17.15
CA SER A 93 9.69 3.08 -16.48
C SER A 93 8.18 3.28 -16.28
N ALA A 94 7.37 2.97 -17.30
CA ALA A 94 5.91 3.03 -17.19
C ALA A 94 5.36 2.05 -16.13
N ALA A 95 5.90 0.84 -16.06
CA ALA A 95 5.50 -0.16 -15.06
C ALA A 95 5.87 0.29 -13.63
N LEU A 96 7.12 0.75 -13.42
CA LEU A 96 7.58 1.28 -12.14
C LEU A 96 6.76 2.49 -11.69
N ALA A 97 6.43 3.41 -12.60
CA ALA A 97 5.60 4.57 -12.30
C ALA A 97 4.17 4.16 -11.91
N GLN A 98 3.58 3.16 -12.58
CA GLN A 98 2.28 2.63 -12.20
C GLN A 98 2.31 1.97 -10.81
N TRP A 99 3.35 1.21 -10.49
CA TRP A 99 3.53 0.64 -9.14
C TRP A 99 3.68 1.72 -8.08
N ALA A 100 4.49 2.74 -8.33
CA ALA A 100 4.65 3.86 -7.41
C ALA A 100 3.30 4.54 -7.14
N ARG A 101 2.51 4.81 -8.18
CA ARG A 101 1.15 5.38 -8.03
C ARG A 101 0.24 4.50 -7.19
N ALA A 102 0.22 3.18 -7.42
CA ALA A 102 -0.58 2.25 -6.61
C ALA A 102 -0.18 2.28 -5.13
N LYS A 103 1.14 2.24 -4.84
CA LYS A 103 1.65 2.32 -3.46
C LYS A 103 1.32 3.66 -2.79
N VAL A 104 1.35 4.77 -3.54
CA VAL A 104 0.98 6.10 -3.04
C VAL A 104 -0.52 6.18 -2.77
N ALA A 105 -1.38 5.63 -3.63
CA ALA A 105 -2.83 5.60 -3.41
C ALA A 105 -3.21 4.96 -2.07
N VAL A 106 -2.47 3.93 -1.65
CA VAL A 106 -2.63 3.28 -0.36
C VAL A 106 -1.97 4.09 0.77
N SER A 107 -0.73 4.54 0.58
CA SER A 107 0.04 5.26 1.60
C SER A 107 -0.59 6.58 2.00
N ASN A 108 -0.84 7.44 1.00
CA ASN A 108 -1.46 8.74 1.16
C ASN A 108 -2.04 9.21 -0.18
N PRO A 109 -3.35 8.99 -0.43
CA PRO A 109 -3.99 9.27 -1.72
C PRO A 109 -3.97 10.75 -2.12
N ARG A 110 -3.84 11.67 -1.15
CA ARG A 110 -3.81 13.13 -1.41
C ARG A 110 -2.70 13.56 -2.35
N TYR A 111 -1.56 12.85 -2.35
CA TYR A 111 -0.46 13.14 -3.28
C TYR A 111 -0.82 12.88 -4.75
N LEU A 112 -1.88 12.12 -5.02
CA LEU A 112 -2.41 11.89 -6.37
C LEU A 112 -3.50 12.91 -6.76
N GLU A 113 -4.06 13.61 -5.78
CA GLU A 113 -5.06 14.66 -5.97
C GLU A 113 -4.40 16.01 -6.20
N GLU A 114 -3.34 16.32 -5.44
CA GLU A 114 -2.59 17.58 -5.51
C GLU A 114 -1.68 17.68 -6.75
N GLY A 115 -1.39 16.55 -7.41
CA GLY A 115 -0.56 16.48 -8.62
C GLY A 115 -1.32 16.56 -9.95
N ARG A 116 -2.59 16.99 -9.94
CA ARG A 116 -3.47 17.07 -11.12
C ARG A 116 -3.68 18.51 -11.58
#